data_AF-A0A7R9FUT2-F1
#
_entry.id   AF-A0A7R9FUT2-F1
#
_cell.length_a   1.000
_cell.length_b   1.000
_cell.length_c   1.000
_cell.angle_alpha   90.00
_cell.angle_beta   90.00
_cell.angle_gamma   90.00
#
_symmetry.space_group_name_H-M   'P 1'
#
loop_
_entity.id
_entity.type
_entity.pdbx_description
1 polymer ?
#
loop_
_entity_poly.entity_id
_entity_poly.type
_entity_poly.pdbx_seq_one_letter_code
_entity_poly.pdbx_strand_id
1 'polypeptide(L)'
;MCPSDKAFVFVDNHDNQRGHGISNDVITHKEPFLYKLAVSYMLAHPYGFTQIMSSYCFESSEEGPPHDEKYNTLDVTINSDGSCANGWVCEHR
;
A
#
# COMPACT_ATOMS: atom_id res chain seq x y z
N MET A 1 -10.72 -8.79 -20.54
CA MET A 1 -10.74 -8.30 -19.14
C MET A 1 -11.78 -9.10 -18.36
N CYS A 2 -11.54 -9.36 -17.07
CA CYS A 2 -12.49 -10.04 -16.19
C CYS A 2 -13.79 -9.22 -16.09
N PRO A 3 -14.99 -9.82 -15.99
CA PRO A 3 -16.21 -9.09 -15.64
C PRO A 3 -16.06 -8.27 -14.34
N SER A 4 -16.66 -7.07 -14.31
CA SER A 4 -16.49 -6.11 -13.20
C SER A 4 -16.91 -6.69 -11.84
N ASP A 5 -18.03 -7.40 -11.79
CA ASP A 5 -18.57 -8.06 -10.59
C ASP A 5 -17.74 -9.27 -10.12
N LYS A 6 -16.70 -9.64 -10.87
CA LYS A 6 -15.77 -10.73 -10.56
C LYS A 6 -14.32 -10.25 -10.47
N ALA A 7 -14.09 -8.95 -10.48
CA ALA A 7 -12.76 -8.36 -10.41
C ALA A 7 -12.51 -7.77 -9.01
N PHE A 8 -11.38 -8.13 -8.41
CA PHE A 8 -10.82 -7.48 -7.23
C PHE A 8 -9.59 -6.72 -7.67
N VAL A 9 -9.57 -5.40 -7.51
CA VAL A 9 -8.59 -4.52 -8.14
C VAL A 9 -7.84 -3.70 -7.11
N PHE A 10 -6.55 -3.50 -7.37
CA PHE A 10 -5.63 -2.76 -6.54
C PHE A 10 -4.51 -2.19 -7.44
N VAL A 11 -3.89 -1.09 -7.03
CA VAL A 11 -2.72 -0.51 -7.72
C VAL A 11 -1.49 -1.36 -7.41
N ASP A 12 -1.31 -1.68 -6.13
CA ASP A 12 -0.26 -2.53 -5.59
C ASP A 12 -0.81 -3.43 -4.48
N ASN A 13 -0.01 -4.40 -4.05
CA ASN A 13 -0.28 -5.28 -2.93
C ASN A 13 1.02 -5.54 -2.15
N HIS A 14 0.94 -6.32 -1.07
CA HIS A 14 2.08 -6.60 -0.19
C HIS A 14 3.26 -7.30 -0.88
N ASP A 15 3.01 -8.11 -1.91
CA ASP A 15 4.05 -8.85 -2.64
C ASP A 15 4.73 -7.96 -3.70
N ASN A 16 3.95 -7.40 -4.61
CA ASN A 16 4.48 -6.73 -5.79
C ASN A 16 5.16 -5.39 -5.43
N GLN A 17 4.73 -4.72 -4.36
CA GLN A 17 5.41 -3.51 -3.87
C GLN A 17 6.84 -3.79 -3.36
N ARG A 18 7.17 -5.07 -3.13
CA ARG A 18 8.49 -5.55 -2.70
C ARG A 18 9.28 -6.22 -3.82
N GLY A 19 8.74 -6.25 -5.04
CA GLY A 19 9.32 -6.99 -6.16
C GLY A 19 9.18 -8.51 -6.02
N HIS A 20 8.25 -8.98 -5.19
CA HIS A 20 7.85 -10.38 -5.14
C HIS A 20 6.73 -10.64 -6.17
N GLY A 21 6.64 -11.87 -6.66
CA GLY A 21 5.63 -12.27 -7.64
C GLY A 21 6.07 -12.05 -9.09
N ILE A 22 5.10 -11.77 -9.97
CA ILE A 22 5.29 -11.76 -11.43
C ILE A 22 5.41 -10.32 -11.99
N SER A 23 5.06 -9.30 -11.20
CA SER A 23 5.07 -7.89 -11.61
C SER A 23 5.93 -7.08 -10.64
N ASN A 24 7.13 -6.73 -11.09
CA ASN A 24 8.14 -6.05 -10.28
C ASN A 24 8.27 -4.55 -10.61
N ASP A 25 7.36 -4.03 -11.43
CA ASP A 25 7.33 -2.64 -11.88
C ASP A 25 5.91 -2.09 -11.65
N VAL A 26 5.58 -1.94 -10.37
CA VAL A 26 4.28 -1.45 -9.90
C VAL A 26 4.45 -0.11 -9.22
N ILE A 27 3.45 0.76 -9.35
CA ILE A 27 3.43 2.05 -8.68
C ILE A 27 3.09 1.82 -7.21
N THR A 28 3.91 2.32 -6.29
CA THR A 28 3.75 2.13 -4.84
C THR A 28 3.81 3.47 -4.10
N HIS A 29 3.64 3.45 -2.77
CA HIS A 29 3.84 4.64 -1.93
C HIS A 29 5.24 5.28 -2.06
N LYS A 30 6.24 4.55 -2.56
CA LYS A 30 7.59 5.10 -2.83
C LYS A 30 7.59 6.13 -3.96
N GLU A 31 6.52 6.17 -4.76
CA GLU A 31 6.27 7.16 -5.82
C GLU A 31 4.97 7.94 -5.54
N PRO A 32 4.92 8.77 -4.47
CA PRO A 32 3.67 9.23 -3.86
C PRO A 32 2.77 10.06 -4.80
N PHE A 33 3.36 10.78 -5.75
CA PHE A 33 2.59 11.53 -6.75
C PHE A 33 1.86 10.59 -7.73
N LEU A 34 2.59 9.64 -8.32
CA LEU A 34 2.02 8.68 -9.27
C LEU A 34 1.04 7.73 -8.58
N TYR A 35 1.35 7.30 -7.36
CA TYR A 35 0.48 6.44 -6.58
C TYR A 35 -0.89 7.08 -6.34
N LYS A 36 -0.92 8.33 -5.87
CA LYS A 36 -2.17 9.07 -5.68
C LYS A 36 -2.96 9.21 -6.98
N LEU A 37 -2.29 9.42 -8.12
CA LEU A 37 -2.95 9.49 -9.42
C LEU A 37 -3.58 8.14 -9.82
N ALA A 38 -2.84 7.04 -9.68
CA ALA A 38 -3.32 5.70 -10.00
C ALA A 38 -4.50 5.27 -9.10
N VAL A 39 -4.38 5.48 -7.79
CA VAL A 39 -5.47 5.21 -6.83
C VAL A 39 -6.69 6.08 -7.12
N SER A 40 -6.50 7.37 -7.41
CA SER A 40 -7.62 8.27 -7.75
C SER A 40 -8.37 7.79 -9.00
N TYR A 41 -7.63 7.34 -10.03
CA TYR A 41 -8.25 6.77 -11.23
C TYR A 41 -9.00 5.48 -10.92
N MET A 42 -8.39 4.56 -10.16
CA MET A 42 -9.01 3.29 -9.75
C MET A 42 -10.32 3.52 -8.99
N LEU A 43 -10.36 4.48 -8.07
CA LEU A 43 -11.55 4.82 -7.28
C LEU A 43 -12.63 5.54 -8.10
N ALA A 44 -12.24 6.37 -9.07
CA ALA A 44 -13.18 7.09 -9.92
C ALA A 44 -13.78 6.23 -11.05
N HIS A 45 -13.09 5.16 -11.45
CA HIS A 45 -13.51 4.30 -12.56
C HIS A 45 -14.43 3.16 -12.07
N PRO A 46 -15.59 2.91 -12.70
CA PRO A 46 -16.59 1.95 -12.22
C PRO A 46 -16.24 0.50 -12.61
N TYR A 47 -15.09 -0.01 -12.16
CA TYR A 47 -14.61 -1.36 -12.45
C TYR A 47 -14.08 -2.08 -11.22
N GLY A 48 -14.63 -3.26 -10.93
CA GLY A 48 -14.16 -4.13 -9.86
C GLY A 48 -14.52 -3.67 -8.44
N PHE A 49 -14.20 -4.53 -7.47
CA PHE A 49 -14.14 -4.18 -6.06
C PHE A 49 -12.74 -3.66 -5.75
N THR A 50 -12.64 -2.40 -5.33
CA THR A 50 -11.37 -1.70 -5.13
C THR A 50 -10.79 -1.96 -3.74
N GLN A 51 -9.52 -2.35 -3.67
CA GLN A 51 -8.72 -2.42 -2.45
C GLN A 51 -7.58 -1.39 -2.50
N ILE A 52 -7.40 -0.67 -1.40
CA ILE A 52 -6.25 0.22 -1.18
C ILE A 52 -5.26 -0.53 -0.28
N MET A 53 -4.00 -0.62 -0.70
CA MET A 53 -2.93 -1.15 0.14
C MET A 53 -2.62 -0.12 1.24
N SER A 54 -2.35 -0.59 2.46
CA SER A 54 -1.92 0.27 3.56
C SER A 54 -0.66 -0.33 4.17
N SER A 55 0.48 0.27 3.88
CA SER A 55 1.80 -0.29 4.11
C SER A 55 2.52 0.32 5.33
N TYR A 56 3.68 -0.25 5.58
CA TYR A 56 4.76 0.31 6.38
C TYR A 56 5.99 0.56 5.49
N CYS A 57 6.87 1.46 5.91
CA CYS A 57 8.13 1.75 5.24
C CYS A 57 9.10 0.58 5.36
N PHE A 58 9.80 0.25 4.29
CA PHE A 58 10.83 -0.80 4.24
C PHE A 58 11.92 -0.43 3.23
N GLU A 59 13.15 -0.82 3.54
CA GLU A 59 14.31 -0.67 2.64
C GLU A 59 14.64 -2.00 1.94
N SER A 60 14.35 -3.13 2.58
CA SER A 60 14.55 -4.48 2.03
C SER A 60 13.22 -5.20 1.79
N SER A 61 13.15 -6.05 0.77
CA SER A 61 11.95 -6.85 0.47
C SER A 61 11.57 -7.78 1.62
N GLU A 62 12.54 -8.24 2.39
CA GLU A 62 12.36 -9.19 3.50
C GLU A 62 12.12 -8.51 4.86
N GLU A 63 12.03 -7.18 4.89
CA GLU A 63 11.86 -6.43 6.14
C GLU A 63 10.41 -6.56 6.67
N GLY A 64 10.32 -6.99 7.92
CA GLY A 64 9.06 -7.07 8.67
C GLY A 64 8.52 -5.68 9.04
N PRO A 65 7.33 -5.63 9.68
CA PRO A 65 6.74 -4.36 10.09
C PRO A 65 7.58 -3.67 11.19
N PRO A 66 7.37 -2.36 11.42
CA PRO A 66 7.99 -1.65 12.54
C PRO A 66 7.79 -2.40 13.84
N HIS A 67 8.86 -2.67 14.58
CA HIS A 67 8.83 -3.51 15.76
C HIS A 67 9.73 -3.00 16.90
N ASP A 68 9.43 -3.40 18.13
CA ASP A 68 10.28 -3.13 19.31
C ASP A 68 11.48 -4.11 19.39
N GLU A 69 12.33 -3.97 20.41
CA GLU A 69 13.50 -4.87 20.62
C GLU A 69 13.13 -6.34 20.86
N LYS A 70 11.85 -6.63 21.14
CA LYS A 70 11.32 -7.98 21.36
C LYS A 70 10.55 -8.50 20.15
N TYR A 71 10.60 -7.80 19.02
CA TYR A 71 9.87 -8.11 17.78
C TYR A 71 8.34 -8.05 17.90
N ASN A 72 7.80 -7.30 18.88
CA ASN A 72 6.38 -6.95 18.85
C ASN A 72 6.16 -5.83 17.82
N THR A 73 5.14 -5.96 16.99
CA THR A 73 4.75 -4.89 16.05
C THR A 73 4.37 -3.63 16.81
N LEU A 74 4.92 -2.49 16.41
CA LEU A 74 4.63 -1.19 17.00
C LEU A 74 3.23 -0.70 16.61
N ASP A 75 2.58 0.01 17.52
CA ASP A 75 1.31 0.67 17.24
C ASP A 75 1.46 1.77 16.18
N VAL A 76 0.38 1.95 15.40
CA VAL A 76 0.22 3.07 14.48
C VAL A 76 -0.05 4.35 15.30
N THR A 77 0.85 5.31 15.21
CA THR A 77 0.64 6.65 15.80
C THR A 77 0.14 7.58 14.71
N ILE A 78 -0.96 8.31 14.98
CA ILE A 78 -1.52 9.30 14.07
C ILE A 78 -1.16 10.69 14.58
N ASN A 79 -0.49 11.48 13.75
CA ASN A 79 -0.09 12.84 14.05
C ASN A 79 -1.28 13.81 13.92
N SER A 80 -1.12 15.02 14.45
CA SER A 80 -2.16 16.07 14.38
C SER A 80 -2.49 16.54 12.96
N ASP A 81 -1.58 16.35 12.00
CA ASP A 81 -1.78 16.64 10.57
C ASP A 81 -2.41 15.48 9.79
N GLY A 82 -2.78 14.39 10.47
CA GLY A 82 -3.37 13.19 9.87
C GLY A 82 -2.36 12.18 9.31
N SER A 83 -1.07 12.51 9.29
CA SER A 83 -0.02 11.58 8.87
C SER A 83 0.20 10.47 9.90
N CYS A 84 0.70 9.32 9.44
CA CYS A 84 1.14 8.25 10.33
C CYS A 84 2.63 8.39 10.68
N ALA A 85 2.98 7.94 11.89
CA ALA A 85 4.35 7.86 12.39
C ALA A 85 4.75 6.40 12.69
N ASN A 86 5.89 6.19 13.35
CA ASN A 86 6.45 4.87 13.69
C ASN A 86 6.69 3.96 12.46
N GLY A 87 7.02 4.55 11.31
CA GLY A 87 7.30 3.79 10.08
C GLY A 87 6.06 3.27 9.36
N TRP A 88 4.85 3.68 9.76
CA TRP A 88 3.62 3.36 9.03
C TRP A 88 3.33 4.39 7.93
N VAL A 89 2.94 3.92 6.74
CA VAL A 89 2.66 4.78 5.57
C VAL A 89 1.21 5.27 5.59
N CYS A 90 0.26 4.36 5.85
CA CYS A 90 -1.17 4.65 5.94
C CYS A 90 -1.78 5.33 4.70
N GLU A 91 -1.57 4.77 3.50
CA GLU A 91 -2.05 5.32 2.22
C GLU A 91 -3.59 5.53 2.16
N HIS A 92 -4.34 4.92 3.07
CA HIS A 92 -5.79 5.07 3.18
C HIS A 92 -6.26 6.34 3.90
N ARG A 93 -5.33 7.16 4.42
CA ARG A 93 -5.63 8.36 5.21
C ARG A 93 -5.46 9.66 4.43
#